data_AF-A0A8C9GI04-F1
#
_entry.id   AF-A0A8C9GI04-F1
#
_cell.length_a   1.000
_cell.length_b   1.000
_cell.length_c   1.000
_cell.angle_alpha   90.00
_cell.angle_beta   90.00
_cell.angle_gamma   90.00
#
_symmetry.space_group_name_H-M   'P 1'
#
loop_
_entity.id
_entity.type
_entity.pdbx_description
1 polymer ?
#
loop_
_entity_poly.entity_id
_entity_poly.type
_entity_poly.pdbx_seq_one_letter_code
_entity_poly.pdbx_strand_id
1 'polypeptide(L)'
;KNGILKRINKQLNIYHRIKIKNHPEYQYLNTVYDIILNGNKMSDRTGVGVISKFGYMMKYDLNKYFPLLTTKRVFLRGIIEELLWFIKE
;
A
#
# COMPACT_ATOMS: atom_id res chain seq x y z
N LYS A 1 -19.27 9.95 -8.19
CA LYS A 1 -18.17 9.56 -9.11
C LYS A 1 -17.12 10.65 -9.28
N ASN A 2 -17.49 11.92 -9.52
CA ASN A 2 -16.53 13.03 -9.76
C ASN A 2 -15.59 13.36 -8.58
N GLY A 3 -16.04 13.19 -7.32
CA GLY A 3 -15.23 13.48 -6.13
C GLY A 3 -14.07 12.51 -5.90
N ILE A 4 -14.24 11.23 -6.25
CA ILE A 4 -13.21 10.18 -6.05
C ILE A 4 -12.06 10.40 -7.03
N LEU A 5 -12.38 10.59 -8.31
CA LEU A 5 -11.39 10.91 -9.35
C LEU A 5 -10.62 12.19 -9.01
N LYS A 6 -11.30 13.24 -8.52
CA LYS A 6 -10.64 14.47 -8.07
C LYS A 6 -9.66 14.22 -6.92
N ARG A 7 -10.00 13.33 -5.99
CA ARG A 7 -9.13 12.97 -4.86
C ARG A 7 -7.92 12.14 -5.28
N ILE A 8 -8.12 11.18 -6.20
CA ILE A 8 -7.04 10.37 -6.78
C ILE A 8 -6.07 11.27 -7.55
N ASN A 9 -6.58 12.15 -8.42
CA ASN A 9 -5.75 13.08 -9.19
C ASN A 9 -4.95 14.02 -8.27
N LYS A 10 -5.55 14.48 -7.16
CA LYS A 10 -4.82 15.26 -6.14
C LYS A 10 -3.68 14.45 -5.52
N GLN A 11 -3.91 13.19 -5.15
CA GLN A 11 -2.87 12.33 -4.56
C GLN A 11 -1.75 12.02 -5.55
N LEU A 12 -2.09 11.71 -6.81
CA LEU A 12 -1.12 11.52 -7.88
C LEU A 12 -0.30 12.78 -8.11
N ASN A 13 -0.92 13.96 -8.14
CA ASN A 13 -0.18 15.22 -8.27
C ASN A 13 0.83 15.44 -7.13
N ILE A 14 0.46 15.11 -5.89
CA ILE A 14 1.39 15.19 -4.75
C ILE A 14 2.55 14.21 -4.95
N TYR A 15 2.25 12.96 -5.34
CA TYR A 15 3.26 11.93 -5.59
C TYR A 15 4.27 12.33 -6.68
N HIS A 16 3.84 13.03 -7.74
CA HIS A 16 4.73 13.47 -8.83
C HIS A 16 5.56 14.70 -8.48
N ARG A 17 5.09 15.56 -7.54
CA ARG A 17 5.82 16.78 -7.15
C ARG A 17 7.09 16.48 -6.34
N ILE A 18 7.14 15.34 -5.66
CA ILE A 18 8.27 14.96 -4.81
C ILE A 18 9.38 14.36 -5.69
N LYS A 19 10.47 15.10 -5.85
CA LYS A 19 11.62 14.67 -6.68
C LYS A 19 12.43 13.53 -6.05
N ILE A 20 12.60 13.54 -4.73
CA ILE A 20 13.44 12.57 -4.00
C ILE A 20 12.56 11.76 -3.05
N LYS A 21 12.54 10.43 -3.23
CA LYS A 21 11.63 9.50 -2.55
C LYS A 21 12.41 8.47 -1.73
N ASN A 22 13.22 8.94 -0.79
CA ASN A 22 14.16 8.09 -0.04
C ASN A 22 13.52 7.40 1.18
N HIS A 23 12.34 7.84 1.61
CA HIS A 23 11.67 7.24 2.77
C HIS A 23 11.28 5.77 2.48
N PRO A 24 11.52 4.80 3.38
CA PRO A 24 11.26 3.39 3.14
C PRO A 24 9.81 3.06 2.72
N GLU A 25 8.84 3.82 3.20
CA GLU A 25 7.41 3.68 2.84
C GLU A 25 7.14 3.88 1.33
N TYR A 26 8.04 4.55 0.59
CA TYR A 26 7.92 4.65 -0.87
C TYR A 26 8.02 3.31 -1.58
N GLN A 27 8.58 2.26 -0.97
CA GLN A 27 8.51 0.92 -1.56
C GLN A 27 7.06 0.48 -1.74
N TYR A 28 6.23 0.63 -0.70
CA TYR A 28 4.79 0.36 -0.77
C TYR A 28 4.08 1.30 -1.76
N LEU A 29 4.31 2.62 -1.66
CA LEU A 29 3.62 3.60 -2.51
C LEU A 29 3.96 3.43 -4.00
N ASN A 30 5.21 3.14 -4.33
CA ASN A 30 5.67 2.93 -5.70
C ASN A 30 5.08 1.65 -6.28
N THR A 31 4.98 0.57 -5.49
CA THR A 31 4.31 -0.67 -5.92
C THR A 31 2.83 -0.42 -6.21
N VAL A 32 2.12 0.28 -5.33
CA VAL A 32 0.71 0.64 -5.57
C VAL A 32 0.56 1.48 -6.83
N TYR A 33 1.43 2.47 -7.02
CA TYR A 33 1.44 3.33 -8.21
C TYR A 33 1.68 2.52 -9.50
N ASP A 34 2.66 1.62 -9.50
CA ASP A 34 2.98 0.77 -10.64
C ASP A 34 1.85 -0.22 -10.97
N ILE A 35 1.20 -0.81 -9.96
CA ILE A 35 0.03 -1.68 -10.17
C ILE A 35 -1.11 -0.88 -10.81
N ILE A 36 -1.39 0.35 -10.34
CA ILE A 36 -2.48 1.17 -10.88
C ILE A 36 -2.25 1.53 -12.36
N LEU A 37 -1.01 1.84 -12.73
CA LEU A 37 -0.69 2.29 -14.09
C LEU A 37 -0.45 1.13 -15.08
N ASN A 38 0.27 0.11 -14.64
CA ASN A 38 0.81 -0.92 -15.52
C ASN A 38 0.32 -2.33 -15.17
N GLY A 39 -0.59 -2.47 -14.19
CA GLY A 39 -1.14 -3.77 -13.79
C GLY A 39 -2.21 -4.27 -14.75
N ASN A 40 -2.42 -5.58 -14.72
CA ASN A 40 -3.41 -6.29 -15.52
C ASN A 40 -4.76 -6.28 -14.82
N LYS A 41 -5.83 -5.93 -15.54
CA LYS A 41 -7.21 -6.05 -15.04
C LYS A 41 -7.65 -7.50 -15.09
N MET A 42 -8.12 -8.04 -13.97
CA MET A 42 -8.55 -9.43 -13.85
C MET A 42 -9.84 -9.50 -13.04
N SER A 43 -10.66 -10.53 -13.27
CA SER A 43 -11.72 -10.92 -12.35
C SER A 43 -11.12 -11.61 -11.12
N ASP A 44 -11.82 -11.52 -10.00
CA ASP A 44 -11.40 -12.12 -8.73
C ASP A 44 -12.54 -12.93 -8.10
N ARG A 45 -12.23 -13.68 -7.03
CA ARG A 45 -13.21 -14.55 -6.34
C ARG A 45 -14.42 -13.78 -5.77
N THR A 46 -14.25 -12.50 -5.44
CA THR A 46 -15.34 -11.67 -4.89
C THR A 46 -16.23 -11.04 -5.95
N GLY A 47 -15.84 -11.08 -7.22
CA GLY A 47 -16.59 -10.50 -8.34
C GLY A 47 -16.47 -8.97 -8.44
N VAL A 48 -15.58 -8.34 -7.67
CA VAL A 48 -15.34 -6.88 -7.70
C VAL A 48 -14.40 -6.51 -8.85
N GLY A 49 -13.47 -7.40 -9.20
CA GLY A 49 -12.38 -7.17 -10.14
C GLY A 49 -11.17 -6.51 -9.46
N VAL A 50 -9.98 -6.81 -9.99
CA VAL A 50 -8.70 -6.33 -9.47
C VAL A 50 -7.80 -5.81 -10.58
N ILE A 51 -6.86 -4.94 -10.22
CA ILE A 51 -5.68 -4.63 -11.03
C ILE A 51 -4.50 -5.27 -10.31
N SER A 52 -3.77 -6.16 -10.98
CA SER A 52 -2.73 -6.95 -10.35
C SER A 52 -1.45 -6.98 -11.18
N LYS A 53 -0.33 -7.25 -10.52
CA LYS A 53 0.96 -7.49 -11.16
C LYS A 53 1.72 -8.52 -10.32
N PHE A 54 2.50 -9.38 -10.97
CA PHE A 54 3.15 -10.50 -10.31
C PHE A 54 4.60 -10.16 -9.94
N GLY A 55 5.00 -10.53 -8.72
CA GLY A 55 6.36 -10.40 -8.22
C GLY A 55 6.75 -8.99 -7.78
N TYR A 56 6.78 -8.77 -6.46
CA TYR A 56 7.41 -7.61 -5.82
C TYR A 56 8.17 -8.04 -4.58
N MET A 57 9.21 -7.30 -4.25
CA MET A 57 9.96 -7.46 -3.01
C MET A 57 10.08 -6.11 -2.32
N MET A 58 9.76 -6.07 -1.03
CA MET A 58 9.96 -4.91 -0.16
C MET A 58 10.88 -5.33 0.98
N LYS A 59 11.80 -4.45 1.38
CA LYS A 59 12.75 -4.70 2.48
C LYS A 59 12.68 -3.54 3.47
N TYR A 60 12.56 -3.86 4.75
CA TYR A 60 12.50 -2.88 5.83
C TYR A 60 13.59 -3.19 6.87
N ASP A 61 14.32 -2.16 7.31
CA ASP A 61 15.37 -2.28 8.31
C ASP A 61 14.78 -2.15 9.72
N LEU A 62 14.47 -3.29 10.34
CA LEU A 62 13.82 -3.35 11.66
C LEU A 62 14.71 -2.89 12.81
N ASN A 63 16.04 -2.79 12.60
CA ASN A 63 16.94 -2.27 13.62
C ASN A 63 16.86 -0.73 13.74
N LYS A 64 16.34 -0.06 12.70
CA LYS A 64 16.25 1.41 12.66
C LYS A 64 14.85 1.93 12.93
N TYR A 65 13.82 1.22 12.48
CA TYR A 65 12.43 1.67 12.59
C TYR A 65 11.44 0.51 12.50
N PHE A 66 10.24 0.72 13.03
CA PHE A 66 9.11 -0.16 12.82
C PHE A 66 8.32 0.31 11.57
N PRO A 67 8.16 -0.52 10.52
CA PRO A 67 7.59 -0.11 9.23
C PRO A 67 6.04 -0.01 9.28
N LEU A 68 5.50 0.78 10.20
CA LEU A 68 4.08 1.12 10.23
C LEU A 68 3.80 2.23 9.22
N LEU A 69 2.89 1.96 8.28
CA LEU A 69 2.53 2.95 7.26
C LEU A 69 1.96 4.23 7.89
N THR A 70 2.44 5.38 7.41
CA THR A 70 2.06 6.71 7.91
C THR A 70 1.07 7.42 7.00
N THR A 71 1.03 7.06 5.72
CA THR A 71 0.11 7.64 4.72
C THR A 71 -1.36 7.30 4.96
N LYS A 72 -1.64 6.30 5.80
CA LYS A 72 -2.97 5.96 6.31
C LYS A 72 -2.81 5.30 7.68
N ARG A 73 -3.70 5.63 8.63
CA ARG A 73 -3.72 5.00 9.95
C ARG A 73 -3.98 3.49 9.82
N VAL A 74 -3.09 2.69 10.38
CA VAL A 74 -3.20 1.23 10.49
C VAL A 74 -3.84 0.86 11.84
N PHE A 75 -4.71 -0.15 11.86
CA PHE A 75 -5.37 -0.62 13.08
C PHE A 75 -4.47 -1.59 13.85
N LEU A 76 -3.48 -1.06 14.57
CA LEU A 76 -2.44 -1.86 15.23
C LEU A 76 -2.98 -2.77 16.35
N ARG A 77 -4.00 -2.33 17.09
CA ARG A 77 -4.58 -3.10 18.19
C ARG A 77 -5.11 -4.46 17.71
N GLY A 78 -5.90 -4.46 16.63
CA GLY A 78 -6.44 -5.71 16.06
C GLY A 78 -5.34 -6.65 15.56
N ILE A 79 -4.30 -6.11 14.91
CA ILE A 79 -3.17 -6.92 14.43
C ILE A 79 -2.44 -7.60 15.60
N ILE A 80 -2.21 -6.89 16.71
CA ILE A 80 -1.56 -7.46 17.90
C ILE A 80 -2.45 -8.52 18.56
N GLU A 81 -3.75 -8.25 18.72
CA GLU A 81 -4.70 -9.21 19.27
C GLU A 81 -4.79 -10.49 18.41
N GLU A 82 -4.85 -10.36 17.07
CA GLU A 82 -4.80 -11.50 16.13
C GLU A 82 -3.48 -12.28 16.25
N LEU A 83 -2.35 -11.60 16.36
CA LEU A 83 -1.04 -12.26 16.48
C LEU A 83 -0.90 -13.03 17.80
N LEU A 84 -1.37 -12.45 18.91
CA LEU A 84 -1.39 -13.13 20.22
C LEU A 84 -2.33 -14.35 20.19
N TRP A 85 -3.43 -14.27 19.47
CA TRP A 85 -4.31 -15.42 19.26
C TRP A 85 -3.60 -16.56 18.52
N PHE A 86 -2.85 -16.28 17.44
CA PHE A 86 -2.07 -17.30 16.71
C PHE A 86 -0.99 -17.99 17.56
N ILE A 87 -0.42 -17.33 18.57
CA ILE A 87 0.63 -17.89 19.44
C ILE A 87 0.03 -18.75 20.57
N LYS A 88 -1.22 -18.47 20.96
CA LYS A 88 -1.87 -19.13 22.09
C LYS A 88 -2.41 -20.52 21.73
N GLU A 89 -2.75 -20.74 20.46
CA GLU A 89 -3.14 -22.04 19.88
C GLU A 89 -1.91 -22.85 19.46
#